data_AF-A0AAD4JNV0-F1
#
_entry.id   AF-A0AAD4JNV0-F1
#
_cell.length_a   1.000
_cell.length_b   1.000
_cell.length_c   1.000
_cell.angle_alpha   90.00
_cell.angle_beta   90.00
_cell.angle_gamma   90.00
#
_symmetry.space_group_name_H-M   'P 1'
#
loop_
_entity.id
_entity.type
_entity.pdbx_description
1 polymer ?
#
loop_
_entity_poly.entity_id
_entity_poly.type
_entity_poly.pdbx_seq_one_letter_code
_entity_poly.pdbx_strand_id
1 'polypeptide(L)'
;MEDNRFIMYDIISEFYSCLSWVEGDSNKSNSLLEAIRDVKDAIKPNEGNEGPENAKKRLFDDYYQSTVPNEVTIRPPAQVKKKGSGSRIKSGKETSGEKKDKPLRTCRACGQRSHHDSRNCPQKECDTFNL
;
A
#
# COMPACT_ATOMS: atom_id res chain seq x y z
N MET A 1 -34.37 -0.30 18.04
CA MET A 1 -34.18 -1.64 18.66
C MET A 1 -35.43 -2.08 19.43
N GLU A 2 -36.26 -1.14 19.92
CA GLU A 2 -37.51 -1.43 20.62
C GLU A 2 -38.66 -1.83 19.68
N ASP A 3 -38.69 -1.30 18.46
CA ASP A 3 -39.73 -1.57 17.45
C ASP A 3 -39.83 -3.05 17.06
N ASN A 4 -38.69 -3.76 17.03
CA ASN A 4 -38.64 -5.16 16.65
C ASN A 4 -39.31 -6.09 17.68
N ARG A 5 -39.40 -5.67 18.95
CA ARG A 5 -40.11 -6.44 19.98
C ARG A 5 -41.62 -6.35 19.79
N PHE A 6 -42.15 -5.17 19.52
CA PHE A 6 -43.59 -4.98 19.28
C PHE A 6 -44.08 -5.76 18.06
N ILE A 7 -43.32 -5.73 16.96
CA ILE A 7 -43.64 -6.51 15.75
C ILE A 7 -43.68 -8.01 16.05
N MET A 8 -42.76 -8.53 16.84
CA MET A 8 -42.77 -9.95 17.21
C MET A 8 -43.99 -10.32 18.06
N TYR A 9 -44.43 -9.45 18.96
CA TYR A 9 -45.65 -9.67 19.74
C TYR A 9 -46.90 -9.69 18.83
N ASP A 10 -46.99 -8.77 17.87
CA ASP A 10 -48.11 -8.72 16.92
C ASP A 10 -48.16 -10.00 16.06
N ILE A 11 -47.02 -10.46 15.54
CA ILE A 11 -46.93 -11.71 14.77
C ILE A 11 -47.40 -12.91 15.60
N ILE A 12 -46.97 -12.99 16.85
CA ILE A 12 -47.34 -14.09 17.75
C ILE A 12 -48.84 -14.05 18.05
N SER A 13 -49.39 -12.86 18.33
CA SER A 13 -50.82 -12.68 18.59
C SER A 13 -51.67 -13.11 17.39
N GLU A 14 -51.27 -12.73 16.18
CA GLU A 14 -51.99 -13.09 14.95
C GLU A 14 -51.93 -14.61 14.70
N PHE A 15 -50.76 -15.22 14.95
CA PHE A 15 -50.59 -16.66 14.81
C PHE A 15 -51.51 -17.45 15.76
N TYR A 16 -51.60 -17.03 17.03
CA TYR A 16 -52.51 -17.68 17.99
C TYR A 16 -53.98 -17.47 17.62
N SER A 17 -54.34 -16.32 17.05
CA SER A 17 -55.70 -16.06 16.55
C SER A 17 -56.07 -17.03 15.43
N CYS A 18 -55.16 -17.25 14.48
CA CYS A 18 -55.33 -18.26 13.43
C CYS A 18 -55.53 -19.67 13.97
N LEU A 19 -54.73 -20.09 14.97
CA LEU A 19 -54.87 -21.41 15.59
C LEU A 19 -56.26 -21.60 16.22
N SER A 20 -56.81 -20.57 16.86
CA SER A 20 -58.14 -20.62 17.46
C SER A 20 -59.27 -20.84 16.44
N TRP A 21 -59.11 -20.37 15.19
CA TRP A 21 -60.13 -20.52 14.13
C TRP A 21 -60.01 -21.81 13.34
N VAL A 22 -58.84 -22.43 13.39
CA VAL A 22 -58.50 -23.64 12.65
C VAL A 22 -58.83 -24.91 13.45
N GLU A 23 -58.98 -24.78 14.77
CA GLU A 23 -59.33 -25.90 15.65
C GLU A 23 -60.63 -26.59 15.19
N GLY A 24 -60.53 -27.89 14.90
CA GLY A 24 -61.66 -28.71 14.45
C GLY A 24 -61.94 -28.67 12.93
N ASP A 25 -61.23 -27.88 12.14
CA ASP A 25 -61.40 -27.78 10.67
C ASP A 25 -60.14 -28.21 9.92
N SER A 26 -60.14 -29.46 9.43
CA SER A 26 -58.98 -30.05 8.73
C SER A 26 -58.64 -29.36 7.41
N ASN A 27 -59.61 -28.75 6.74
CA ASN A 27 -59.35 -28.04 5.48
C ASN A 27 -58.60 -26.74 5.77
N LYS A 28 -59.09 -25.95 6.73
CA LYS A 28 -58.39 -24.73 7.16
C LYS A 28 -57.02 -25.04 7.77
N SER A 29 -56.88 -26.18 8.44
CA SER A 29 -55.61 -26.65 9.00
C SER A 29 -54.57 -26.90 7.92
N ASN A 30 -54.95 -27.60 6.84
CA ASN A 30 -54.06 -27.83 5.72
C ASN A 30 -53.75 -26.52 4.96
N SER A 31 -54.74 -25.65 4.76
CA SER A 31 -54.51 -24.34 4.13
C SER A 31 -53.55 -23.46 4.93
N LEU A 32 -53.69 -23.42 6.25
CA LEU A 32 -52.78 -22.68 7.13
C LEU A 32 -51.36 -23.28 7.09
N LEU A 33 -51.24 -24.61 7.08
CA LEU A 33 -49.95 -25.28 6.99
C LEU A 33 -49.20 -24.94 5.69
N GLU A 34 -49.88 -24.95 4.54
CA GLU A 34 -49.29 -24.58 3.26
C GLU A 34 -48.84 -23.11 3.27
N ALA A 35 -49.68 -22.19 3.77
CA ALA A 35 -49.30 -20.78 3.89
C ALA A 35 -48.07 -20.58 4.81
N ILE A 36 -47.96 -21.32 5.90
CA ILE A 36 -46.79 -21.26 6.80
C ILE A 36 -45.53 -21.80 6.09
N ARG A 37 -45.66 -22.84 5.26
CA ARG A 37 -44.54 -23.36 4.45
C ARG A 37 -44.06 -22.32 3.43
N ASP A 38 -44.99 -21.67 2.74
CA ASP A 38 -44.67 -20.59 1.80
C ASP A 38 -43.96 -19.43 2.48
N VAL A 39 -44.47 -18.99 3.65
CA VAL A 39 -43.81 -17.95 4.45
C VAL A 39 -42.42 -18.40 4.89
N LYS A 40 -42.29 -19.65 5.37
CA LYS A 40 -41.00 -20.21 5.79
C LYS A 40 -40.00 -20.18 4.64
N ASP A 41 -40.40 -20.57 3.44
CA ASP A 41 -39.51 -20.61 2.28
C ASP A 41 -39.18 -19.20 1.78
N ALA A 42 -40.10 -18.23 1.89
CA ALA A 42 -39.87 -16.83 1.56
C ALA A 42 -38.90 -16.13 2.53
N ILE A 43 -38.95 -16.46 3.83
CA ILE A 43 -38.04 -15.87 4.84
C ILE A 43 -36.75 -16.67 5.03
N LYS A 44 -36.69 -17.90 4.49
CA LYS A 44 -35.50 -18.73 4.56
C LYS A 44 -34.34 -17.90 3.99
N PRO A 45 -33.25 -17.68 4.75
CA PRO A 45 -32.10 -16.99 4.18
C PRO A 45 -31.68 -17.78 2.95
N ASN A 46 -31.40 -17.06 1.86
CA ASN A 46 -30.81 -17.64 0.67
C ASN A 46 -29.41 -18.07 1.10
N GLU A 47 -29.29 -19.25 1.69
CA GLU A 47 -28.06 -20.02 1.72
C GLU A 47 -27.78 -20.27 0.24
N GLY A 48 -27.09 -19.29 -0.35
CA GLY A 48 -26.75 -19.30 -1.74
C GLY A 48 -26.20 -20.67 -2.05
N ASN A 49 -26.58 -21.20 -3.20
CA ASN A 49 -25.90 -22.34 -3.82
C ASN A 49 -24.47 -21.95 -4.21
N GLU A 50 -23.71 -21.40 -3.28
CA GLU A 50 -22.30 -21.18 -3.37
C GLU A 50 -21.68 -22.41 -2.74
N GLY A 51 -21.16 -23.29 -3.59
CA GLY A 51 -20.34 -24.39 -3.14
C GLY A 51 -19.25 -23.90 -2.16
N PRO A 52 -18.67 -24.79 -1.36
CA PRO A 52 -17.73 -24.45 -0.28
C PRO A 52 -16.55 -23.55 -0.71
N GLU A 53 -16.26 -23.47 -2.00
CA GLU A 53 -15.28 -22.56 -2.59
C GLU A 53 -15.70 -21.08 -2.55
N ASN A 54 -16.97 -20.77 -2.85
CA ASN A 54 -17.46 -19.38 -2.91
C ASN A 54 -17.68 -18.79 -1.51
N ALA A 55 -18.11 -19.61 -0.55
CA ALA A 55 -18.20 -19.21 0.86
C ALA A 55 -16.83 -18.74 1.42
N LYS A 56 -15.73 -19.43 1.05
CA LYS A 56 -14.38 -19.03 1.46
C LYS A 56 -13.95 -17.72 0.80
N LYS A 57 -14.26 -17.51 -0.49
CA LYS A 57 -13.97 -16.25 -1.20
C LYS A 57 -14.68 -15.07 -0.51
N ARG A 58 -15.97 -15.22 -0.20
CA ARG A 58 -16.74 -14.19 0.52
C ARG A 58 -16.16 -13.85 1.89
N LEU A 59 -15.73 -14.84 2.67
CA LEU A 59 -15.06 -14.60 3.96
C LEU A 59 -13.83 -13.71 3.82
N PHE A 60 -13.01 -13.94 2.80
CA PHE A 60 -11.84 -13.10 2.54
C PHE A 60 -12.23 -11.72 2.03
N ASP A 61 -13.19 -11.64 1.10
CA ASP A 61 -13.67 -10.36 0.56
C ASP A 61 -14.26 -9.47 1.65
N ASP A 62 -15.04 -10.04 2.58
CA ASP A 62 -15.62 -9.32 3.73
C ASP A 62 -14.53 -8.89 4.74
N TYR A 63 -13.58 -9.78 5.03
CA TYR A 63 -12.49 -9.48 5.97
C TYR A 63 -11.58 -8.34 5.47
N TYR A 64 -11.23 -8.36 4.19
CA TYR A 64 -10.41 -7.33 3.55
C TYR A 64 -11.22 -6.16 2.98
N GLN A 65 -12.56 -6.24 3.03
CA GLN A 65 -13.51 -5.29 2.44
C GLN A 65 -13.20 -4.97 0.97
N SER A 66 -12.66 -5.95 0.25
CA SER A 66 -12.16 -5.80 -1.10
C SER A 66 -12.20 -7.13 -1.82
N THR A 67 -12.71 -7.12 -3.04
CA THR A 67 -12.70 -8.28 -3.92
C THR A 67 -11.33 -8.44 -4.58
N VAL A 68 -10.92 -9.68 -4.85
CA VAL A 68 -9.70 -9.97 -5.61
C VAL A 68 -9.81 -9.37 -7.03
N PRO A 69 -8.85 -8.53 -7.49
CA PRO A 69 -8.85 -8.03 -8.85
C PRO A 69 -8.69 -9.15 -9.88
N ASN A 70 -9.40 -9.07 -11.01
CA ASN A 70 -9.28 -10.04 -12.11
C ASN A 70 -7.87 -10.05 -12.75
N GLU A 71 -7.15 -8.93 -12.68
CA GLU A 71 -5.81 -8.79 -13.21
C GLU A 71 -4.92 -8.05 -12.21
N VAL A 72 -3.75 -8.62 -11.92
CA VAL A 72 -2.75 -8.03 -11.02
C VAL A 72 -1.45 -7.83 -11.79
N THR A 73 -1.09 -6.58 -12.03
CA THR A 73 0.21 -6.23 -12.60
C THR A 73 1.28 -6.21 -11.51
N ILE A 74 2.07 -7.29 -11.40
CA ILE A 74 3.18 -7.36 -10.44
C ILE A 74 4.38 -6.60 -11.01
N ARG A 75 4.74 -5.48 -10.39
CA ARG A 75 5.98 -4.76 -10.71
C ARG A 75 7.13 -5.27 -9.84
N PRO A 76 8.36 -5.38 -10.37
CA PRO A 76 9.53 -5.62 -9.54
C PRO A 76 9.62 -4.57 -8.43
N PRO A 77 10.02 -4.96 -7.20
CA PRO A 77 10.22 -4.00 -6.13
C PRO A 77 11.24 -2.95 -6.56
N ALA A 78 11.03 -1.71 -6.10
CA ALA A 78 11.98 -0.63 -6.38
C ALA A 78 13.39 -1.07 -5.95
N GLN A 79 14.38 -0.84 -6.82
CA GLN A 79 15.76 -1.14 -6.48
C GLN A 79 16.19 -0.27 -5.29
N VAL A 80 16.31 -0.90 -4.12
CA VAL A 80 16.78 -0.25 -2.91
C VAL A 80 18.30 -0.32 -2.81
N LYS A 81 18.93 0.77 -2.36
CA LYS A 81 20.37 0.79 -2.04
C LYS A 81 20.57 -0.07 -0.79
N LYS A 82 21.27 -1.20 -0.93
CA LYS A 82 21.62 -2.08 0.18
C LYS A 82 22.91 -1.61 0.84
N LYS A 83 23.25 -2.16 2.00
CA LYS A 83 24.57 -1.97 2.63
C LYS A 83 25.66 -2.36 1.62
N GLY A 84 26.52 -1.42 1.25
CA GLY A 84 27.56 -1.61 0.22
C GLY A 84 27.19 -1.13 -1.20
N SER A 85 25.96 -0.63 -1.42
CA SER A 85 25.57 -0.02 -2.71
C SER A 85 26.06 1.43 -2.89
N GLY A 86 26.66 2.03 -1.85
CA GLY A 86 27.30 3.33 -1.94
C GLY A 86 28.72 3.20 -2.47
N SER A 87 29.15 4.14 -3.31
CA SER A 87 30.57 4.30 -3.64
C SER A 87 31.37 4.53 -2.35
N ARG A 88 32.56 3.93 -2.26
CA ARG A 88 33.47 4.13 -1.13
C ARG A 88 33.74 5.63 -0.92
N ILE A 89 33.55 6.10 0.31
CA ILE A 89 33.96 7.45 0.71
C ILE A 89 35.49 7.47 0.78
N LYS A 90 36.13 8.31 -0.04
CA LYS A 90 37.59 8.50 -0.02
C LYS A 90 38.02 9.22 1.26
N SER A 91 39.12 8.78 1.86
CA SER A 91 39.75 9.44 3.00
C SER A 91 40.37 10.78 2.61
N GLY A 92 40.53 11.69 3.58
CA GLY A 92 41.17 12.99 3.37
C GLY A 92 42.55 12.87 2.70
N LYS A 93 43.33 11.85 3.04
CA LYS A 93 44.62 11.54 2.41
C LYS A 93 44.48 11.18 0.92
N GLU A 94 43.47 10.36 0.59
CA GLU A 94 43.16 9.97 -0.80
C GLU A 94 42.73 11.20 -1.62
N THR A 95 41.90 12.09 -1.04
CA THR A 95 41.46 13.33 -1.69
C THR A 95 42.54 14.42 -1.80
N SER A 96 43.59 14.35 -0.98
CA SER A 96 44.68 15.35 -0.95
C SER A 96 45.79 15.03 -1.96
N GLY A 97 45.95 13.75 -2.32
CA GLY A 97 46.91 13.30 -3.33
C GLY A 97 46.41 13.48 -4.77
N GLU A 98 45.09 13.54 -4.97
CA GLU A 98 44.52 14.05 -6.22
C GLU A 98 44.96 15.50 -6.36
N LYS A 99 45.90 15.74 -7.29
CA LYS A 99 46.36 17.06 -7.67
C LYS A 99 45.14 17.83 -8.17
N LYS A 100 44.44 18.52 -7.28
CA LYS A 100 43.52 19.59 -7.68
C LYS A 100 44.38 20.50 -8.55
N ASP A 101 43.96 20.76 -9.79
CA ASP A 101 44.60 21.75 -10.65
C ASP A 101 44.64 23.07 -9.90
N LYS A 102 45.75 23.30 -9.18
CA LYS A 102 45.92 24.51 -8.38
C LYS A 102 45.84 25.64 -9.39
N PRO A 103 44.95 26.63 -9.20
CA PRO A 103 44.72 27.65 -10.20
C PRO A 103 46.05 28.33 -10.53
N LEU A 104 46.36 28.44 -11.83
CA LEU A 104 47.52 29.17 -12.31
C LEU A 104 47.41 30.63 -11.85
N ARG A 105 48.49 31.13 -11.24
CA ARG A 105 48.59 32.50 -10.73
C ARG A 105 49.56 33.30 -11.59
N THR A 106 49.31 34.60 -11.74
CA THR A 106 50.23 35.49 -12.45
C THR A 106 51.44 35.80 -11.56
N CYS A 107 52.63 35.47 -12.03
CA CYS A 107 53.88 35.81 -11.37
C CYS A 107 54.16 37.31 -11.51
N ARG A 108 54.38 38.02 -10.40
CA ARG A 108 54.71 39.47 -10.43
C ARG A 108 56.10 39.78 -11.01
N ALA A 109 57.00 38.79 -11.05
CA ALA A 109 58.36 39.00 -11.56
C ALA A 109 58.42 38.92 -13.09
N CYS A 110 57.71 37.96 -13.71
CA CYS A 110 57.75 37.76 -15.16
C CYS A 110 56.42 37.98 -15.89
N GLY A 111 55.34 38.28 -15.17
CA GLY A 111 54.01 38.49 -15.74
C GLY A 111 53.33 37.22 -16.28
N GLN A 112 53.98 36.05 -16.24
CA GLN A 112 53.39 34.81 -16.75
C GLN A 112 52.42 34.16 -15.77
N ARG A 113 51.36 33.53 -16.30
CA ARG A 113 50.39 32.76 -15.53
C ARG A 113 50.88 31.31 -15.39
N SER A 114 51.44 30.98 -14.23
CA SER A 114 52.19 29.76 -13.98
C SER A 114 51.97 29.23 -12.55
N HIS A 115 52.62 28.12 -12.20
CA HIS A 115 52.58 27.57 -10.83
C HIS A 115 53.62 28.19 -9.89
N HIS A 116 54.61 28.94 -10.41
CA HIS A 116 55.58 29.66 -9.58
C HIS A 116 55.04 31.04 -9.14
N ASP A 117 55.63 31.63 -8.09
CA ASP A 117 55.42 33.06 -7.76
C ASP A 117 56.71 33.84 -7.96
N SER A 118 56.66 35.14 -7.65
CA SER A 118 57.83 36.01 -7.72
C SER A 118 58.99 35.54 -6.84
N ARG A 119 58.80 34.72 -5.80
CA ARG A 119 59.92 34.23 -4.97
C ARG A 119 60.65 33.07 -5.63
N ASN A 120 59.92 32.26 -6.41
CA ASN A 120 60.46 31.08 -7.09
C ASN A 120 60.41 31.24 -8.62
N CYS A 121 60.54 32.48 -9.11
CA CYS A 121 60.44 32.74 -10.54
C CYS A 121 61.79 32.40 -11.21
N PRO A 122 61.81 31.48 -12.19
CA PRO A 122 63.05 31.05 -12.83
C PRO A 122 63.74 32.17 -13.61
N GLN A 123 63.01 33.19 -14.06
CA GLN A 123 63.58 34.36 -14.73
C GLN A 123 64.38 35.27 -13.79
N LYS A 124 64.24 35.14 -12.47
CA LYS A 124 65.10 35.89 -11.53
C LYS A 124 66.57 35.45 -11.59
N GLU A 125 66.83 34.20 -11.94
CA GLU A 125 68.20 33.66 -11.99
C GLU A 125 68.93 34.06 -13.28
N CYS A 126 68.22 34.59 -14.28
CA CYS A 126 68.81 35.08 -15.53
C CYS A 126 69.29 36.54 -15.47
N ASP A 127 68.83 37.34 -14.48
CA ASP A 127 69.20 38.77 -14.40
C ASP A 127 70.54 39.02 -13.68
N THR A 128 71.17 37.99 -13.09
CA THR A 128 72.44 38.10 -12.35
C THR A 128 73.70 37.80 -13.17
N PHE A 129 73.59 37.57 -14.49
CA PHE A 129 74.74 37.33 -15.38
C PHE A 129 74.90 38.39 -16.48
N ASN A 130 74.70 39.66 -16.15
CA ASN A 130 75.23 40.78 -16.95
C ASN A 130 75.61 41.94 -16.03
N LEU A 131 76.75 41.79 -15.36
CA LEU A 131 77.73 42.83 -15.02
C LEU A 131 79.05 42.13 -14.63
#